data_AF-A0A3D4QP61-F1
#
_entry.id   AF-A0A3D4QP61-F1
#
_cell.length_a   1.000
_cell.length_b   1.000
_cell.length_c   1.000
_cell.angle_alpha   90.00
_cell.angle_beta   90.00
_cell.angle_gamma   90.00
#
_symmetry.space_group_name_H-M   'P 1'
#
loop_
_entity.id
_entity.type
_entity.pdbx_description
1 polymer ?
#
loop_
_entity_poly.entity_id
_entity_poly.type
_entity_poly.pdbx_seq_one_letter_code
_entity_poly.pdbx_strand_id
1 'polypeptide(L)'
;MSNTYYGFGYDPKESENHFYVVIPKEATAEVEIYERFHWDIDEQKITSKDILKLRLSRYKWSKLSNDVAAEFNARLKADKKPTGRFIVGETPVEKLFGKELMVLLWGVENNDPAGIPTAIRNWKGLQPEERWWLYTMTNASTGKINDKRGWRMALRYALCENPVDESNQISLFTDLMGGE
;
A
#
# COMPACT_ATOMS: atom_id res chain seq x y z
N MET A 1 25.86 -8.46 -14.82
CA MET A 1 25.85 -7.24 -13.96
C MET A 1 24.95 -7.54 -12.78
N SER A 2 25.35 -7.25 -11.54
CA SER A 2 24.47 -7.46 -10.38
C SER A 2 23.36 -6.39 -10.36
N ASN A 3 22.10 -6.84 -10.27
CA ASN A 3 20.99 -5.94 -9.93
C ASN A 3 21.13 -5.57 -8.46
N THR A 4 21.07 -4.27 -8.16
CA THR A 4 21.06 -3.76 -6.79
C THR A 4 19.63 -3.36 -6.49
N TYR A 5 18.96 -4.15 -5.67
CA TYR A 5 17.59 -3.87 -5.25
C TYR A 5 17.58 -3.04 -3.97
N TYR A 6 16.73 -2.03 -3.92
CA TYR A 6 16.50 -1.19 -2.75
C TYR A 6 15.09 -1.39 -2.21
N GLY A 7 14.96 -1.36 -0.88
CA GLY A 7 13.68 -1.49 -0.19
C GLY A 7 12.87 -2.69 -0.69
N PHE A 8 11.69 -2.42 -1.26
CA PHE A 8 10.81 -3.45 -1.82
C PHE A 8 10.97 -3.57 -3.35
N GLY A 9 12.00 -4.32 -3.77
CA GLY A 9 12.16 -4.76 -5.16
C GLY A 9 12.52 -3.68 -6.17
N TYR A 10 12.82 -2.46 -5.73
CA TYR A 10 13.12 -1.36 -6.63
C TYR A 10 14.53 -1.48 -7.22
N ASP A 11 14.66 -1.43 -8.55
CA ASP A 11 15.93 -1.35 -9.27
C ASP A 11 15.95 -0.08 -10.15
N PRO A 12 16.80 0.91 -9.85
CA PRO A 12 16.94 2.13 -10.65
C PRO A 12 17.32 1.88 -12.11
N LYS A 13 17.92 0.72 -12.44
CA LYS A 13 18.28 0.35 -13.81
C LYS A 13 17.07 -0.10 -14.63
N GLU A 14 16.03 -0.60 -13.97
CA GLU A 14 14.79 -1.05 -14.63
C GLU A 14 13.80 0.09 -14.84
N SER A 15 13.69 1.01 -13.88
CA SER A 15 12.75 2.14 -13.94
C SER A 15 13.18 3.28 -13.02
N GLU A 16 13.02 4.52 -13.47
CA GLU A 16 13.12 5.70 -12.59
C GLU A 16 11.83 5.94 -11.79
N ASN A 17 10.68 5.49 -12.31
CA ASN A 17 9.41 5.58 -11.57
C ASN A 17 9.40 4.57 -10.43
N HIS A 18 9.17 5.09 -9.22
CA HIS A 18 9.00 4.30 -8.01
C HIS A 18 8.23 5.08 -6.95
N PHE A 19 7.86 4.38 -5.88
CA PHE A 19 7.31 5.00 -4.69
C PHE A 19 8.36 5.10 -3.59
N TYR A 20 8.24 6.11 -2.76
CA TYR A 20 9.21 6.44 -1.74
C TYR A 20 8.50 6.70 -0.42
N VAL A 21 8.67 5.76 0.51
CA VAL A 21 8.03 5.82 1.83
C VAL A 21 8.98 6.48 2.81
N VAL A 22 8.56 7.60 3.39
CA VAL A 22 9.33 8.34 4.39
C VAL A 22 8.66 8.20 5.74
N ILE A 23 9.34 7.56 6.67
CA ILE A 23 8.92 7.40 8.07
C ILE A 23 9.82 8.31 8.92
N PRO A 24 9.31 9.44 9.41
CA PRO A 24 10.10 10.35 10.23
C PRO A 24 10.60 9.70 11.53
N LYS A 25 11.73 10.19 12.05
CA LYS A 25 12.24 9.80 13.37
C LYS A 25 11.31 10.24 14.50
N GLU A 26 10.65 11.38 14.33
CA GLU A 26 9.67 11.89 15.27
C GLU A 26 8.43 10.99 15.30
N ALA A 27 8.10 10.45 16.47
CA ALA A 27 7.02 9.46 16.61
C ALA A 27 5.61 10.04 16.37
N THR A 28 5.46 11.37 16.44
CA THR A 28 4.21 12.11 16.20
C THR A 28 4.05 12.57 14.76
N ALA A 29 5.14 12.65 14.00
CA ALA A 29 5.11 13.11 12.61
C ALA A 29 4.51 12.04 11.68
N GLU A 30 3.75 12.47 10.69
CA GLU A 30 3.06 11.57 9.76
C GLU A 30 4.04 10.83 8.83
N VAL A 31 3.68 9.62 8.43
CA VAL A 31 4.36 8.89 7.35
C VAL A 31 3.95 9.52 6.03
N GLU A 32 4.94 9.86 5.20
CA GLU A 32 4.75 10.51 3.92
C GLU A 32 5.05 9.53 2.78
N ILE A 33 4.17 9.47 1.79
CA ILE A 33 4.35 8.61 0.61
C ILE A 33 4.50 9.50 -0.62
N TYR A 34 5.63 9.35 -1.31
CA TYR A 34 5.92 10.07 -2.55
C TYR A 34 5.89 9.12 -3.75
N GLU A 35 5.48 9.63 -4.91
CA GLU A 35 5.80 9.03 -6.21
C GLU A 35 6.94 9.85 -6.84
N ARG A 36 8.02 9.16 -7.22
CA ARG A 36 9.23 9.75 -7.79
C ARG A 36 9.44 9.23 -9.20
N PHE A 37 10.14 10.02 -10.01
CA PHE A 37 10.45 9.73 -11.42
C PHE A 37 11.93 9.96 -11.74
N HIS A 38 12.79 9.81 -10.73
CA HIS A 38 14.23 10.00 -10.82
C HIS A 38 14.90 9.23 -9.67
N TRP A 39 16.18 8.92 -9.79
CA TRP A 39 16.98 8.31 -8.73
C TRP A 39 18.28 9.09 -8.52
N ASP A 40 18.51 9.56 -7.30
CA ASP A 40 19.73 10.31 -6.97
C ASP A 40 20.92 9.33 -6.82
N ILE A 41 22.09 9.63 -7.39
CA ILE A 41 23.24 8.70 -7.31
C ILE A 41 23.88 8.71 -5.92
N ASP A 42 23.94 9.89 -5.29
CA ASP A 42 24.70 10.10 -4.06
C ASP A 42 23.80 10.00 -2.81
N GLU A 43 22.87 10.94 -2.67
CA GLU A 43 22.01 11.07 -1.50
C GLU A 43 20.58 11.28 -1.98
N GLN A 44 19.67 10.40 -1.55
CA GLN A 44 18.26 10.59 -1.83
C GLN A 44 17.76 11.79 -1.04
N LYS A 45 17.18 12.78 -1.74
CA LYS A 45 16.57 13.94 -1.09
C LYS A 45 15.19 14.19 -1.67
N ILE A 46 14.25 14.48 -0.77
CA ILE A 46 12.95 14.98 -1.18
C ILE A 46 13.12 16.40 -1.73
N THR A 47 12.65 16.61 -2.95
CA THR A 47 12.71 17.87 -3.69
C THR A 47 11.32 18.25 -4.21
N SER A 48 11.20 19.42 -4.83
CA SER A 48 9.96 19.84 -5.48
C SER A 48 9.55 18.99 -6.70
N LYS A 49 10.42 18.09 -7.18
CA LYS A 49 10.10 17.15 -8.27
C LYS A 49 9.31 15.93 -7.76
N ASP A 50 9.33 15.68 -6.45
CA ASP A 50 8.72 14.50 -5.84
C ASP A 50 7.25 14.76 -5.53
N ILE A 51 6.37 13.85 -5.95
CA ILE A 51 4.93 14.04 -5.83
C ILE A 51 4.46 13.43 -4.51
N LEU A 52 4.18 14.27 -3.51
CA LEU A 52 3.54 13.81 -2.27
C LEU A 52 2.12 13.31 -2.57
N LYS A 53 1.88 12.02 -2.33
CA LYS A 53 0.60 11.35 -2.59
C LYS A 53 -0.29 11.27 -1.35
N LEU A 54 0.32 11.07 -0.18
CA LEU A 54 -0.39 10.83 1.07
C LEU A 54 0.46 11.21 2.29
N ARG A 55 -0.22 11.69 3.33
CA ARG A 55 0.26 11.63 4.71
C ARG A 55 -0.64 10.73 5.55
N LEU A 56 -0.03 9.87 6.38
CA LEU A 56 -0.77 8.96 7.25
C LEU A 56 -0.19 8.99 8.66
N SER A 57 -1.06 9.07 9.67
CA SER A 57 -0.61 9.03 11.07
C SER A 57 0.20 7.76 11.37
N ARG A 58 1.18 7.90 12.26
CA ARG A 58 2.05 6.78 12.70
C ARG A 58 1.25 5.63 13.29
N TYR A 59 0.16 5.94 13.98
CA TYR A 59 -0.75 4.94 14.52
C TYR A 59 -1.38 4.09 13.41
N LYS A 60 -2.03 4.71 12.41
CA LYS A 60 -2.63 3.97 11.29
C LYS A 60 -1.59 3.19 10.49
N TRP A 61 -0.43 3.80 10.22
CA TRP A 61 0.68 3.12 9.54
C TRP A 61 1.10 1.84 10.27
N SER A 62 1.26 1.90 11.59
CA SER A 62 1.68 0.75 12.40
C SER A 62 0.70 -0.42 12.35
N LYS A 63 -0.57 -0.17 12.04
CA LYS A 63 -1.62 -1.20 11.92
C LYS A 63 -1.60 -1.97 10.60
N LEU A 64 -0.90 -1.48 9.57
CA LEU A 64 -0.90 -2.09 8.24
C LEU A 64 0.49 -2.41 7.69
N SER A 65 1.55 -1.74 8.17
CA SER A 65 2.88 -1.82 7.54
C SER A 65 3.46 -3.22 7.53
N ASN A 66 3.22 -4.02 8.59
CA ASN A 66 3.72 -5.39 8.69
C ASN A 66 2.99 -6.33 7.72
N ASP A 67 1.67 -6.21 7.60
CA ASP A 67 0.87 -6.98 6.66
C ASP A 67 1.23 -6.69 5.20
N VAL A 68 1.44 -5.41 4.87
CA VAL A 68 1.88 -5.00 3.54
C VAL A 68 3.28 -5.51 3.25
N ALA A 69 4.22 -5.37 4.20
CA ALA A 69 5.58 -5.89 4.03
C ALA A 69 5.60 -7.40 3.85
N ALA A 70 4.76 -8.15 4.57
CA ALA A 70 4.65 -9.59 4.43
C ALA A 70 4.13 -10.00 3.04
N GLU A 71 3.08 -9.33 2.54
CA GLU A 71 2.53 -9.53 1.21
C GLU A 71 3.56 -9.26 0.10
N PHE A 72 4.29 -8.14 0.19
CA PHE A 72 5.32 -7.78 -0.78
C PHE A 72 6.50 -8.75 -0.73
N ASN A 73 6.95 -9.11 0.47
CA ASN A 73 8.06 -10.04 0.63
C ASN A 73 7.74 -11.46 0.19
N ALA A 74 6.50 -11.92 0.31
CA ALA A 74 6.08 -13.21 -0.24
C ALA A 74 6.27 -13.25 -1.76
N ARG A 75 5.84 -12.19 -2.45
CA ARG A 75 6.00 -12.07 -3.91
C ARG A 75 7.45 -11.86 -4.34
N LEU A 76 8.21 -11.02 -3.63
CA LEU A 76 9.66 -10.86 -3.88
C LEU A 76 10.41 -12.20 -3.77
N LYS A 77 10.09 -13.03 -2.77
CA LYS A 77 10.68 -14.37 -2.64
C LYS A 77 10.30 -15.29 -3.80
N ALA A 78 9.04 -15.28 -4.23
CA ALA A 78 8.60 -16.07 -5.39
C ALA A 78 9.38 -15.66 -6.66
N ASP A 79 9.65 -14.37 -6.82
CA ASP A 79 10.43 -13.80 -7.92
C ASP A 79 11.95 -13.91 -7.73
N LYS A 80 12.42 -14.55 -6.65
CA LYS A 80 13.84 -14.68 -6.28
C LYS A 80 14.56 -13.32 -6.11
N LYS A 81 13.82 -12.28 -5.71
CA LYS A 81 14.34 -10.95 -5.38
C LYS A 81 14.58 -10.83 -3.86
N PRO A 82 15.52 -9.97 -3.42
CA PRO A 82 15.72 -9.67 -2.00
C PRO A 82 14.45 -9.10 -1.35
N THR A 83 14.20 -9.47 -0.10
CA THR A 83 13.08 -8.94 0.69
C THR A 83 13.38 -7.55 1.24
N GLY A 84 12.34 -6.73 1.39
CA GLY A 84 12.40 -5.39 1.98
C GLY A 84 11.87 -5.31 3.41
N ARG A 85 12.11 -4.16 4.05
CA ARG A 85 11.53 -3.78 5.33
C ARG A 85 11.31 -2.27 5.34
N PHE A 86 10.14 -1.83 5.82
CA PHE A 86 9.93 -0.42 6.14
C PHE A 86 10.76 -0.02 7.37
N ILE A 87 11.63 0.97 7.20
CA ILE A 87 12.50 1.47 8.26
C ILE A 87 12.17 2.93 8.58
N VAL A 88 12.53 3.38 9.79
CA VAL A 88 12.57 4.82 10.08
C VAL A 88 13.63 5.44 9.18
N GLY A 89 13.26 6.49 8.46
CA GLY A 89 13.98 6.99 7.30
C GLY A 89 13.21 6.66 6.03
N GLU A 90 13.93 6.23 5.01
CA GLU A 90 13.43 6.17 3.64
C GLU A 90 13.41 4.74 3.14
N THR A 91 12.34 4.36 2.44
CA THR A 91 12.20 3.03 1.86
C THR A 91 11.66 3.14 0.44
N PRO A 92 12.49 2.86 -0.59
CA PRO A 92 12.04 2.72 -1.96
C PRO A 92 11.12 1.51 -2.13
N VAL A 93 10.11 1.66 -2.96
CA VAL A 93 9.13 0.62 -3.28
C VAL A 93 8.97 0.60 -4.80
N GLU A 94 9.12 -0.57 -5.41
CA GLU A 94 8.88 -0.76 -6.84
C GLU A 94 7.49 -0.24 -7.22
N LYS A 95 7.38 0.32 -8.44
CA LYS A 95 6.20 1.03 -8.93
C LYS A 95 4.90 0.25 -8.73
N LEU A 96 4.83 -1.02 -9.09
CA LEU A 96 3.60 -1.82 -8.97
C LEU A 96 3.24 -2.06 -7.50
N PHE A 97 4.19 -2.43 -6.65
CA PHE A 97 3.95 -2.51 -5.21
C PHE A 97 3.51 -1.17 -4.61
N GLY A 98 4.10 -0.06 -5.06
CA GLY A 98 3.71 1.27 -4.61
C GLY A 98 2.29 1.66 -5.02
N LYS A 99 1.84 1.27 -6.22
CA LYS A 99 0.43 1.41 -6.64
C LYS A 99 -0.50 0.65 -5.71
N GLU A 100 -0.16 -0.61 -5.41
CA GLU A 100 -0.97 -1.45 -4.53
C GLU A 100 -1.02 -0.90 -3.10
N LEU A 101 0.11 -0.42 -2.58
CA LEU A 101 0.19 0.28 -1.30
C LEU A 101 -0.77 1.47 -1.29
N MET A 102 -0.72 2.34 -2.31
CA MET A 102 -1.57 3.52 -2.39
C MET A 102 -3.07 3.19 -2.38
N VAL A 103 -3.50 2.10 -3.02
CA VAL A 103 -4.91 1.66 -2.97
C VAL A 103 -5.36 1.37 -1.54
N LEU A 104 -4.57 0.61 -0.78
CA LEU A 104 -4.89 0.33 0.61
C LEU A 104 -4.89 1.62 1.45
N LEU A 105 -3.86 2.45 1.28
CA LEU A 105 -3.71 3.66 2.09
C LEU A 105 -4.81 4.69 1.82
N TRP A 106 -5.21 4.91 0.57
CA TRP A 106 -6.35 5.76 0.22
C TRP A 106 -7.69 5.22 0.75
N GLY A 107 -7.83 3.90 0.86
CA GLY A 107 -9.01 3.31 1.49
C GLY A 107 -9.10 3.61 2.99
N VAL A 108 -7.97 3.62 3.70
CA VAL A 108 -7.96 3.73 5.17
C VAL A 108 -7.66 5.14 5.71
N GLU A 109 -7.20 6.08 4.89
CA GLU A 109 -6.71 7.39 5.36
C GLU A 109 -7.75 8.17 6.18
N ASN A 110 -9.03 8.09 5.82
CA ASN A 110 -10.14 8.76 6.52
C ASN A 110 -11.08 7.76 7.24
N ASN A 111 -10.71 6.48 7.33
CA ASN A 111 -11.50 5.47 8.05
C ASN A 111 -11.14 5.40 9.54
N ASP A 112 -12.05 4.90 10.38
CA ASP A 112 -11.68 4.53 11.75
C ASP A 112 -10.59 3.44 11.73
N PRO A 113 -9.53 3.54 12.56
CA PRO A 113 -8.48 2.52 12.63
C PRO A 113 -8.99 1.09 12.88
N ALA A 114 -10.15 0.92 13.52
CA ALA A 114 -10.78 -0.38 13.73
C ALA A 114 -11.18 -1.10 12.44
N GLY A 115 -11.37 -0.38 11.33
CA GLY A 115 -11.66 -0.98 10.01
C GLY A 115 -10.43 -1.37 9.19
N ILE A 116 -9.21 -1.07 9.66
CA ILE A 116 -7.97 -1.42 8.94
C ILE A 116 -7.81 -2.94 8.74
N PRO A 117 -8.10 -3.82 9.73
CA PRO A 117 -8.02 -5.26 9.53
C PRO A 117 -8.91 -5.75 8.38
N THR A 118 -10.15 -5.26 8.29
CA THR A 118 -11.07 -5.57 7.17
C THR A 118 -10.51 -5.08 5.85
N ALA A 119 -9.99 -3.85 5.82
CA ALA A 119 -9.36 -3.28 4.62
C ALA A 119 -8.17 -4.09 4.12
N ILE A 120 -7.32 -4.58 5.03
CA ILE A 120 -6.19 -5.44 4.68
C ILE A 120 -6.68 -6.76 4.07
N ARG A 121 -7.71 -7.38 4.68
CA ARG A 121 -8.28 -8.64 4.17
C ARG A 121 -8.86 -8.46 2.77
N ASN A 122 -9.68 -7.44 2.58
CA ASN A 122 -10.33 -7.15 1.30
C ASN A 122 -9.30 -6.78 0.23
N TRP A 123 -8.29 -5.97 0.58
CA TRP A 123 -7.17 -5.66 -0.30
C TRP A 123 -6.37 -6.91 -0.71
N LYS A 124 -6.08 -7.82 0.24
CA LYS A 124 -5.42 -9.12 -0.03
C LYS A 124 -6.28 -10.01 -0.93
N GLY A 125 -7.61 -9.91 -0.86
CA GLY A 125 -8.55 -10.65 -1.72
C GLY A 125 -8.57 -10.20 -3.18
N LEU A 126 -8.14 -8.96 -3.47
CA LEU A 126 -8.00 -8.47 -4.84
C LEU A 126 -6.74 -9.04 -5.50
N GLN A 127 -6.83 -9.39 -6.78
CA GLN A 127 -5.68 -9.70 -7.62
C GLN A 127 -4.79 -8.45 -7.81
N PRO A 128 -3.47 -8.62 -8.01
CA PRO A 128 -2.56 -7.50 -8.26
C PRO A 128 -3.04 -6.57 -9.39
N GLU A 129 -3.55 -7.12 -10.48
CA GLU A 129 -4.04 -6.37 -11.64
C GLU A 129 -5.25 -5.50 -11.29
N GLU A 130 -6.16 -6.00 -10.44
CA GLU A 130 -7.31 -5.24 -9.95
C GLU A 130 -6.85 -4.07 -9.08
N ARG A 131 -5.85 -4.28 -8.22
CA ARG A 131 -5.23 -3.22 -7.43
C ARG A 131 -4.58 -2.16 -8.35
N TRP A 132 -3.87 -2.57 -9.40
CA TRP A 132 -3.26 -1.62 -10.33
C TRP A 132 -4.28 -0.84 -11.16
N TRP A 133 -5.39 -1.49 -11.53
CA TRP A 133 -6.51 -0.83 -12.20
C TRP A 133 -7.16 0.21 -11.27
N LEU A 134 -7.48 -0.17 -10.02
CA LEU A 134 -8.03 0.73 -9.00
C LEU A 134 -7.10 1.94 -8.75
N TYR A 135 -5.79 1.70 -8.67
CA TYR A 135 -4.81 2.79 -8.59
C TYR A 135 -4.94 3.74 -9.77
N THR A 136 -4.99 3.21 -10.99
CA THR A 136 -5.02 4.01 -12.22
C THR A 136 -6.27 4.91 -12.26
N MET A 137 -7.45 4.36 -11.95
CA MET A 137 -8.71 5.11 -11.89
C MET A 137 -8.69 6.18 -10.80
N THR A 138 -8.18 5.83 -9.62
CA THR A 138 -8.11 6.74 -8.47
C THR A 138 -7.10 7.85 -8.70
N ASN A 139 -5.92 7.52 -9.23
CA ASN A 139 -4.84 8.47 -9.45
C ASN A 139 -5.17 9.47 -10.56
N ALA A 140 -5.82 9.02 -11.64
CA ALA A 140 -6.24 9.89 -12.74
C ALA A 140 -7.29 10.93 -12.32
N SER A 141 -8.19 10.56 -11.38
CA SER A 141 -9.31 11.41 -10.98
C SER A 141 -9.03 12.23 -9.72
N THR A 142 -8.43 11.59 -8.71
CA THR A 142 -8.32 12.09 -7.32
C THR A 142 -6.98 11.67 -6.69
N GLY A 143 -5.90 11.76 -7.47
CA GLY A 143 -4.56 11.32 -7.05
C GLY A 143 -3.78 12.33 -6.21
N LYS A 144 -4.21 13.60 -6.14
CA LYS A 144 -3.46 14.65 -5.43
C LYS A 144 -3.65 14.54 -3.92
N ILE A 145 -2.67 15.00 -3.15
CA ILE A 145 -2.67 14.94 -1.68
C ILE A 145 -3.96 15.45 -1.01
N ASN A 146 -4.58 16.50 -1.57
CA ASN A 146 -5.77 17.14 -1.00
C ASN A 146 -7.11 16.60 -1.55
N ASP A 147 -7.08 15.69 -2.52
CA ASP A 147 -8.29 15.09 -3.06
C ASP A 147 -8.76 13.98 -2.11
N LYS A 148 -10.01 14.05 -1.64
CA LYS A 148 -10.59 13.06 -0.70
C LYS A 148 -12.00 12.59 -1.09
N ARG A 149 -12.39 12.82 -2.34
CA ARG A 149 -13.74 12.52 -2.86
C ARG A 149 -13.67 11.46 -3.97
N GLY A 150 -14.81 11.11 -4.55
CA GLY A 150 -14.87 10.24 -5.72
C GLY A 150 -14.24 8.87 -5.48
N TRP A 151 -13.28 8.48 -6.32
CA TRP A 151 -12.65 7.16 -6.26
C TRP A 151 -11.96 6.85 -4.93
N ARG A 152 -11.37 7.84 -4.23
CA ARG A 152 -10.83 7.59 -2.88
C ARG A 152 -11.91 7.22 -1.87
N MET A 153 -13.07 7.86 -1.96
CA MET A 153 -14.21 7.51 -1.13
C MET A 153 -14.76 6.13 -1.51
N ALA A 154 -14.80 5.79 -2.80
CA ALA A 154 -15.16 4.46 -3.27
C ALA A 154 -14.19 3.37 -2.74
N LEU A 155 -12.88 3.64 -2.70
CA LEU A 155 -11.90 2.73 -2.10
C LEU A 155 -12.15 2.52 -0.60
N ARG A 156 -12.51 3.57 0.14
CA ARG A 156 -12.90 3.43 1.55
C ARG A 156 -14.08 2.46 1.68
N TYR A 157 -15.14 2.64 0.90
CA TYR A 157 -16.30 1.74 0.94
C TYR A 157 -15.92 0.31 0.53
N ALA A 158 -15.22 0.14 -0.59
CA ALA A 158 -14.86 -1.18 -1.12
C ALA A 158 -13.93 -1.97 -0.18
N LEU A 159 -13.01 -1.30 0.52
CA LEU A 159 -12.04 -1.97 1.39
C LEU A 159 -12.52 -2.05 2.84
N CYS A 160 -13.08 -0.97 3.39
CA CYS A 160 -13.37 -0.90 4.83
C CYS A 160 -14.79 -1.34 5.19
N GLU A 161 -15.73 -1.31 4.26
CA GLU A 161 -17.10 -1.76 4.49
C GLU A 161 -17.28 -3.15 3.86
N ASN A 162 -17.78 -4.11 4.64
CA ASN A 162 -18.02 -5.47 4.18
C ASN A 162 -19.47 -5.55 3.66
N PRO A 163 -19.73 -5.70 2.35
CA PRO A 163 -21.06 -6.04 1.87
C PRO A 163 -21.39 -7.53 2.09
N VAL A 164 -20.40 -8.36 2.43
CA VAL A 164 -20.59 -9.78 2.72
C VAL A 164 -20.45 -10.00 4.21
N ASP A 165 -21.59 -10.19 4.87
CA ASP A 165 -21.69 -10.53 6.28
C ASP A 165 -20.92 -11.84 6.56
N GLU A 166 -19.88 -11.79 7.41
CA GLU A 166 -19.09 -12.97 7.81
C GLU A 166 -19.97 -14.04 8.49
N SER A 167 -21.11 -13.62 9.07
CA SER A 167 -22.13 -14.48 9.66
C SER A 167 -22.67 -15.51 8.67
N ASN A 168 -22.82 -15.15 7.38
CA ASN A 168 -23.35 -16.07 6.39
C ASN A 168 -22.36 -17.18 6.00
N GLN A 169 -21.04 -16.91 6.00
CA GLN A 169 -20.04 -17.94 5.65
C GLN A 169 -19.86 -18.99 6.75
N ILE A 170 -19.92 -18.57 8.02
CA ILE A 170 -19.86 -19.49 9.16
C ILE A 170 -21.13 -20.35 9.20
N SER A 171 -22.31 -19.77 8.93
CA SER A 171 -23.56 -20.55 8.87
C SER A 171 -23.52 -21.61 7.77
N LEU A 172 -23.05 -21.27 6.57
CA LEU A 172 -22.99 -22.19 5.43
C LEU A 172 -22.03 -23.36 5.68
N PHE A 173 -20.88 -23.09 6.31
CA PHE A 173 -19.90 -24.12 6.67
C PHE A 173 -20.41 -25.01 7.80
N THR A 174 -21.18 -24.44 8.74
CA THR A 174 -21.78 -25.19 9.85
C THR A 174 -22.92 -26.08 9.35
N ASP A 175 -23.77 -25.59 8.45
CA ASP A 175 -24.87 -26.35 7.85
C ASP A 175 -24.38 -27.48 6.93
N LEU A 176 -23.24 -27.28 6.24
CA LEU A 176 -22.60 -28.32 5.42
C LEU A 176 -21.89 -29.41 6.23
N MET A 177 -21.44 -29.08 7.46
CA MET A 177 -20.69 -29.99 8.34
C MET A 177 -21.55 -30.59 9.46
N GLY A 178 -22.76 -30.08 9.66
CA GLY A 178 -23.67 -30.44 10.76
C GLY A 178 -24.87 -31.30 10.36
N GLY A 179 -24.90 -31.83 9.14
CA GLY A 179 -25.94 -32.77 8.70
C GLY A 179 -25.67 -34.21 9.16
N GLU A 180 -26.13 -34.56 10.37
CA GLU A 180 -26.57 -35.93 10.70
C GLU A 180 -28.09 -36.04 10.55
#